data_AF-A0A2P4NJX0-F1
#
_entry.id   AF-A0A2P4NJX0-F1
#
_cell.length_a   1.000
_cell.length_b   1.000
_cell.length_c   1.000
_cell.angle_alpha   90.00
_cell.angle_beta   90.00
_cell.angle_gamma   90.00
#
_symmetry.space_group_name_H-M   'P 1'
#
loop_
_entity.id
_entity.type
_entity.pdbx_description
1 polymer ?
#
loop_
_entity_poly.entity_id
_entity_poly.type
_entity_poly.pdbx_seq_one_letter_code
_entity_poly.pdbx_strand_id
1 'polypeptide(L)'
;MSLSQITRKFVLICFFVLLWYIISSFYFEQEELLSDNEETLTGVHLTSNTNKTIITDDDNNKNQLEELNKKYCGKPTCKFLFVYLIGEQETKANLHFRSFSQLAEKLNRIMVLTNVGSSRIGTCNEFPFDFYYNITLLQKEFPNVLFKSENDFIFWLKERDQLKRMMNNNNNKIIPPLSILHSSIKRSRNTEKTFYDDAETNFDVYNCISKFKPLMNLEDPTNSRVKYTKMIIRTTDMRSIIARVKLSELLTKVLTIDEEILLVNGKVVDPLFPQTMPVIPYSDYILNEAQKIKDKLSSSYIGIHWRLESSTPKLLPECVQGLIKTLNKIKEEEGIKNIYLATDYPLLSSRSQS
;
A
#
# COMPACT_ATOMS: atom_id res chain seq x y z
N MET A 1 -13.52 -49.91 20.30
CA MET A 1 -13.08 -48.51 20.49
C MET A 1 -13.30 -48.17 21.96
N SER A 2 -12.26 -47.78 22.71
CA SER A 2 -12.38 -47.64 24.16
C SER A 2 -13.26 -46.44 24.53
N LEU A 3 -13.96 -46.51 25.68
CA LEU A 3 -14.84 -45.45 26.19
C LEU A 3 -14.12 -44.08 26.27
N SER A 4 -12.80 -44.10 26.49
CA SER A 4 -11.89 -42.95 26.52
C SER A 4 -11.68 -42.26 25.15
N GLN A 5 -11.74 -43.01 24.05
CA GLN A 5 -11.61 -42.43 22.70
C GLN A 5 -12.90 -41.74 22.23
N ILE A 6 -14.05 -42.21 22.71
CA ILE A 6 -15.36 -41.63 22.40
C ILE A 6 -15.53 -40.29 23.14
N THR A 7 -15.16 -40.23 24.42
CA THR A 7 -15.22 -38.98 25.21
C THR A 7 -14.28 -37.89 24.67
N ARG A 8 -13.05 -38.25 24.23
CA ARG A 8 -12.14 -37.28 23.59
C ARG A 8 -12.67 -36.70 22.29
N LYS A 9 -13.32 -37.51 21.43
CA LYS A 9 -13.93 -37.02 20.19
C LYS A 9 -15.13 -36.11 20.47
N PHE A 10 -15.95 -36.46 21.48
CA PHE A 10 -17.10 -35.64 21.87
C PHE A 10 -16.68 -34.28 22.42
N VAL A 11 -15.64 -34.23 23.26
CA VAL A 11 -15.09 -32.96 23.78
C VAL A 11 -14.53 -32.08 22.66
N LEU A 12 -13.86 -32.67 21.66
CA LEU A 12 -13.36 -31.93 20.51
C LEU A 12 -14.50 -31.32 19.67
N ILE A 13 -15.56 -32.09 19.43
CA ILE A 13 -16.73 -31.62 18.68
C ILE A 13 -17.43 -30.49 19.45
N CYS A 14 -17.63 -30.63 20.76
CA CYS A 14 -18.18 -29.57 21.59
C CYS A 14 -17.32 -28.30 21.54
N PHE A 15 -15.98 -28.42 21.56
CA PHE A 15 -15.09 -27.27 21.44
C PHE A 15 -15.26 -26.53 20.10
N PHE A 16 -15.35 -27.25 18.98
CA PHE A 16 -15.57 -26.62 17.67
C PHE A 16 -16.95 -25.98 17.52
N VAL A 17 -17.99 -26.58 18.09
CA VAL A 17 -19.35 -25.99 18.11
C VAL A 17 -19.38 -24.72 18.95
N LEU A 18 -18.71 -24.72 20.11
CA LEU A 18 -18.62 -23.54 20.98
C LEU A 18 -17.79 -22.42 20.34
N LEU A 19 -16.70 -22.78 19.67
CA LEU A 19 -15.88 -21.83 18.91
C LEU A 19 -16.66 -21.23 17.75
N TRP A 20 -17.43 -22.04 17.01
CA TRP A 20 -18.28 -21.55 15.93
C TRP A 20 -19.41 -20.65 16.44
N TYR A 21 -20.00 -20.98 17.59
CA TYR A 21 -21.03 -20.14 18.23
C TYR A 21 -20.46 -18.79 18.67
N ILE A 22 -19.28 -18.77 19.30
CA ILE A 22 -18.61 -17.53 19.70
C ILE A 22 -18.25 -16.67 18.48
N ILE A 23 -17.69 -17.27 17.42
CA ILE A 23 -17.37 -16.55 16.18
C ILE A 23 -18.64 -15.98 15.55
N SER A 24 -19.71 -16.76 15.47
CA SER A 24 -20.97 -16.31 14.88
C SER A 24 -21.63 -15.20 15.72
N SER A 25 -21.54 -15.27 17.05
CA SER A 25 -22.01 -14.21 17.95
C SER A 25 -21.23 -12.91 17.75
N PHE A 26 -19.90 -13.00 17.61
CA PHE A 26 -19.06 -11.82 17.32
C PHE A 26 -19.37 -11.19 15.97
N TYR A 27 -19.66 -12.00 14.95
CA TYR A 27 -20.06 -11.50 13.64
C TYR A 27 -21.42 -10.79 13.69
N PHE A 28 -22.38 -11.34 14.43
CA PHE A 28 -23.72 -10.75 14.56
C PHE A 28 -23.69 -9.43 15.35
N GLU A 29 -22.92 -9.37 16.44
CA GLU A 29 -22.77 -8.16 17.26
C GLU A 29 -22.06 -7.03 16.50
N GLN A 30 -21.16 -7.36 15.57
CA GLN A 30 -20.52 -6.38 14.68
C GLN A 30 -21.47 -5.86 13.59
N GLU A 31 -22.41 -6.69 13.12
CA GLU A 31 -23.44 -6.30 12.14
C GLU A 31 -24.52 -5.40 12.79
N GLU A 32 -24.89 -5.68 14.04
CA GLU A 32 -25.83 -4.86 14.83
C GLU A 32 -25.23 -3.48 15.18
N LEU A 33 -23.93 -3.42 15.55
CA LEU A 33 -23.19 -2.16 15.75
C LEU A 33 -23.04 -1.33 14.46
N LEU A 34 -23.06 -1.97 13.29
CA LEU A 34 -23.05 -1.28 11.99
C LEU A 34 -24.46 -0.79 11.60
N SER A 35 -25.50 -1.53 11.97
CA SER A 35 -26.92 -1.17 11.78
C SER A 35 -27.37 0.00 12.66
N ASP A 36 -27.02 0.02 13.94
CA ASP A 36 -27.43 1.08 14.89
C ASP A 36 -26.78 2.45 14.58
N ASN A 37 -25.59 2.41 13.96
CA ASN A 37 -24.93 3.61 13.44
C ASN A 37 -25.58 4.15 12.15
N GLU A 38 -26.38 3.33 11.45
CA GLU A 38 -27.11 3.72 10.24
C GLU A 38 -28.45 4.42 10.61
N GLU A 39 -29.15 3.95 11.65
CA GLU A 39 -30.40 4.57 12.13
C GLU A 39 -30.17 5.95 12.77
N THR A 40 -29.08 6.16 13.49
CA THR A 40 -28.79 7.44 14.16
C THR A 40 -28.44 8.59 13.21
N LEU A 41 -28.14 8.31 11.93
CA LEU A 41 -27.80 9.30 10.90
C LEU A 41 -28.99 9.79 10.06
N THR A 42 -30.20 9.25 10.26
CA THR A 42 -31.39 9.60 9.44
C THR A 42 -32.37 10.59 10.11
N GLY A 43 -32.08 11.05 11.33
CA GLY A 43 -32.95 11.96 12.08
C GLY A 43 -32.68 13.45 11.89
N VAL A 44 -32.80 14.00 10.67
CA VAL A 44 -32.89 15.47 10.48
C VAL A 44 -34.10 15.81 9.61
N HIS A 45 -35.12 16.37 10.27
CA HIS A 45 -36.34 16.91 9.70
C HIS A 45 -36.05 17.96 8.61
N LEU A 46 -36.43 17.66 7.36
CA LEU A 46 -36.51 18.65 6.27
C LEU A 46 -37.96 19.14 6.15
N THR A 47 -38.23 20.35 6.63
CA THR A 47 -39.44 21.10 6.27
C THR A 47 -39.26 21.75 4.91
N SER A 48 -40.28 21.57 4.06
CA SER A 48 -40.33 22.02 2.67
C SER A 48 -40.41 23.54 2.52
N ASN A 49 -39.82 24.04 1.43
CA ASN A 49 -40.40 25.15 0.67
C ASN A 49 -40.04 25.00 -0.81
N THR A 50 -41.06 24.63 -1.59
CA THR A 50 -41.04 24.44 -3.04
C THR A 50 -40.98 25.77 -3.78
N ASN A 51 -39.91 25.96 -4.57
CA ASN A 51 -39.96 26.73 -5.81
C ASN A 51 -39.50 25.80 -6.94
N LYS A 52 -40.45 25.39 -7.79
CA LYS A 52 -40.20 24.55 -8.97
C LYS A 52 -39.47 25.37 -10.03
N THR A 53 -38.15 25.29 -10.02
CA THR A 53 -37.33 25.51 -11.21
C THR A 53 -37.18 24.17 -11.91
N ILE A 54 -37.60 24.08 -13.18
CA ILE A 54 -37.39 22.90 -14.02
C ILE A 54 -35.89 22.85 -14.32
N ILE A 55 -35.14 22.15 -13.47
CA ILE A 55 -33.73 21.81 -13.68
C ILE A 55 -33.73 20.59 -14.60
N THR A 56 -33.06 20.71 -15.75
CA THR A 56 -32.81 19.61 -16.67
C THR A 56 -31.99 18.51 -15.99
N ASP A 57 -32.44 17.25 -16.07
CA ASP A 57 -31.86 16.08 -15.37
C ASP A 57 -30.34 15.87 -15.56
N ASP A 58 -29.74 16.40 -16.62
CA ASP A 58 -28.31 16.24 -16.92
C ASP A 58 -27.40 17.00 -15.93
N ASP A 59 -27.84 18.17 -15.46
CA ASP A 59 -27.08 19.02 -14.53
C ASP A 59 -27.07 18.44 -13.10
N ASN A 60 -28.16 17.77 -12.72
CA ASN A 60 -28.30 17.14 -11.41
C ASN A 60 -27.39 15.91 -11.25
N ASN A 61 -27.14 15.16 -12.33
CA ASN A 61 -26.34 13.94 -12.24
C ASN A 61 -24.83 14.18 -12.19
N LYS A 62 -24.33 15.13 -13.01
CA LYS A 62 -22.94 15.57 -12.94
C LYS A 62 -22.61 16.13 -11.55
N ASN A 63 -23.57 16.84 -10.96
CA ASN A 63 -23.48 17.34 -9.60
C ASN A 63 -23.25 16.22 -8.58
N GLN A 64 -23.96 15.08 -8.63
CA GLN A 64 -23.78 14.01 -7.61
C GLN A 64 -22.40 13.33 -7.67
N LEU A 65 -21.83 13.09 -8.85
CA LEU A 65 -20.47 12.54 -8.94
C LEU A 65 -19.44 13.56 -8.45
N GLU A 66 -19.65 14.85 -8.75
CA GLU A 66 -18.80 15.93 -8.23
C GLU A 66 -18.92 16.07 -6.71
N GLU A 67 -20.12 15.95 -6.13
CA GLU A 67 -20.33 15.96 -4.68
C GLU A 67 -19.67 14.76 -4.00
N LEU A 68 -19.80 13.56 -4.59
CA LEU A 68 -19.06 12.38 -4.13
C LEU A 68 -17.54 12.63 -4.16
N ASN A 69 -17.03 13.20 -5.25
CA ASN A 69 -15.61 13.50 -5.34
C ASN A 69 -15.18 14.59 -4.33
N LYS A 70 -15.98 15.65 -4.13
CA LYS A 70 -15.70 16.68 -3.12
C LYS A 70 -15.66 16.08 -1.71
N LYS A 71 -16.56 15.16 -1.38
CA LYS A 71 -16.56 14.42 -0.11
C LYS A 71 -15.23 13.69 0.13
N TYR A 72 -14.71 13.01 -0.88
CA TYR A 72 -13.50 12.19 -0.72
C TYR A 72 -12.19 12.96 -0.91
N CYS A 73 -12.11 13.84 -1.91
CA CYS A 73 -10.87 14.51 -2.31
C CYS A 73 -10.91 16.04 -2.31
N GLY A 74 -12.03 16.65 -1.88
CA GLY A 74 -12.17 18.12 -1.81
C GLY A 74 -12.19 18.80 -3.19
N LYS A 75 -12.32 18.04 -4.27
CA LYS A 75 -12.27 18.50 -5.66
C LYS A 75 -13.42 17.85 -6.45
N PRO A 76 -13.90 18.48 -7.54
CA PRO A 76 -14.97 17.89 -8.36
C PRO A 76 -14.56 16.58 -9.05
N THR A 77 -13.25 16.33 -9.19
CA THR A 77 -12.70 15.08 -9.70
C THR A 77 -11.62 14.55 -8.77
N CYS A 78 -11.66 13.24 -8.50
CA CYS A 78 -10.59 12.56 -7.79
C CYS A 78 -9.65 11.89 -8.80
N LYS A 79 -8.36 12.24 -8.73
CA LYS A 79 -7.29 11.64 -9.53
C LYS A 79 -6.30 10.96 -8.61
N PHE A 80 -6.25 9.63 -8.65
CA PHE A 80 -5.43 8.82 -7.78
C PHE A 80 -4.11 8.42 -8.46
N LEU A 81 -3.04 8.35 -7.68
CA LEU A 81 -1.85 7.56 -7.94
C LEU A 81 -1.88 6.39 -6.96
N PHE A 82 -2.05 5.18 -7.49
CA PHE A 82 -2.12 3.96 -6.71
C PHE A 82 -0.96 3.03 -7.08
N VAL A 83 0.12 3.11 -6.30
CA VAL A 83 1.28 2.23 -6.45
C VAL A 83 1.06 0.95 -5.66
N TYR A 84 0.35 0.01 -6.28
CA TYR A 84 -0.14 -1.18 -5.59
C TYR A 84 0.94 -2.22 -5.25
N LEU A 85 2.11 -2.12 -5.90
CA LEU A 85 3.27 -2.95 -5.59
C LEU A 85 4.54 -2.10 -5.59
N ILE A 86 5.31 -2.18 -4.50
CA ILE A 86 6.68 -1.70 -4.41
C ILE A 86 7.59 -2.93 -4.20
N GLY A 87 8.44 -3.24 -5.19
CA GLY A 87 9.18 -4.51 -5.24
C GLY A 87 10.25 -4.71 -4.16
N GLU A 88 10.61 -3.67 -3.41
CA GLU A 88 11.70 -3.67 -2.45
C GLU A 88 11.24 -3.94 -1.01
N GLN A 89 12.19 -4.13 -0.09
CA GLN A 89 11.93 -4.27 1.33
C GLN A 89 12.17 -2.95 2.08
N GLU A 90 11.41 -2.79 3.16
CA GLU A 90 11.42 -1.78 4.22
C GLU A 90 12.17 -0.49 3.85
N THR A 91 13.45 -0.36 4.18
CA THR A 91 14.20 0.88 4.00
C THR A 91 14.19 1.39 2.55
N LYS A 92 14.25 0.48 1.57
CA LYS A 92 14.13 0.84 0.15
C LYS A 92 12.68 1.02 -0.29
N ALA A 93 11.76 0.21 0.23
CA ALA A 93 10.34 0.39 -0.06
C ALA A 93 9.86 1.79 0.37
N ASN A 94 10.32 2.26 1.53
CA ASN A 94 10.11 3.58 2.08
C ASN A 94 10.64 4.69 1.14
N LEU A 95 11.90 4.57 0.70
CA LEU A 95 12.52 5.47 -0.28
C LEU A 95 11.73 5.56 -1.60
N HIS A 96 11.24 4.42 -2.10
CA HIS A 96 10.45 4.37 -3.33
C HIS A 96 9.05 4.93 -3.13
N PHE A 97 8.38 4.64 -2.01
CA PHE A 97 7.08 5.22 -1.70
C PHE A 97 7.14 6.75 -1.72
N ARG A 98 8.21 7.33 -1.19
CA ARG A 98 8.45 8.77 -1.28
C ARG A 98 8.70 9.28 -2.69
N SER A 99 9.47 8.54 -3.49
CA SER A 99 9.65 8.88 -4.91
C SER A 99 8.29 8.94 -5.63
N PHE A 100 7.36 8.05 -5.28
CA PHE A 100 6.00 8.11 -5.79
C PHE A 100 5.14 9.22 -5.15
N SER A 101 5.40 9.62 -3.92
CA SER A 101 4.76 10.80 -3.32
C SER A 101 5.17 12.10 -4.01
N GLN A 102 6.44 12.22 -4.41
CA GLN A 102 6.91 13.32 -5.28
C GLN A 102 6.23 13.27 -6.66
N LEU A 103 6.07 12.08 -7.23
CA LEU A 103 5.32 11.93 -8.47
C LEU A 103 3.86 12.35 -8.31
N ALA A 104 3.19 11.95 -7.22
CA ALA A 104 1.83 12.38 -6.90
C ALA A 104 1.75 13.91 -6.82
N GLU A 105 2.69 14.56 -6.14
CA GLU A 105 2.75 16.02 -6.05
C GLU A 105 2.90 16.68 -7.43
N LYS A 106 3.86 16.21 -8.25
CA LYS A 106 4.10 16.74 -9.60
C LYS A 106 2.93 16.54 -10.55
N LEU A 107 2.16 15.46 -10.36
CA LEU A 107 0.98 15.15 -11.16
C LEU A 107 -0.32 15.72 -10.55
N ASN A 108 -0.27 16.38 -9.40
CA ASN A 108 -1.44 16.83 -8.63
C ASN A 108 -2.45 15.68 -8.40
N ARG A 109 -1.93 14.51 -8.01
CA ARG A 109 -2.70 13.30 -7.75
C ARG A 109 -2.75 13.00 -6.25
N ILE A 110 -3.83 12.37 -5.83
CA ILE A 110 -4.01 11.82 -4.49
C ILE A 110 -3.17 10.55 -4.40
N MET A 111 -2.31 10.45 -3.41
CA MET A 111 -1.49 9.26 -3.21
C MET A 111 -2.26 8.25 -2.34
N VAL A 112 -2.50 7.05 -2.87
CA VAL A 112 -3.10 5.95 -2.10
C VAL A 112 -2.01 5.30 -1.24
N LEU A 113 -2.23 5.28 0.07
CA LEU A 113 -1.39 4.62 1.07
C LEU A 113 -1.71 3.12 1.07
N THR A 114 -0.87 2.34 0.41
CA THR A 114 -1.05 0.89 0.31
C THR A 114 -0.64 0.20 1.60
N ASN A 115 -1.20 -0.99 1.84
CA ASN A 115 -0.96 -1.72 3.07
C ASN A 115 0.54 -2.08 3.28
N VAL A 116 0.88 -2.40 4.52
CA VAL A 116 2.23 -2.76 4.97
C VAL A 116 2.22 -4.09 5.69
N GLY A 117 3.34 -4.80 5.65
CA GLY A 117 3.47 -6.13 6.26
C GLY A 117 4.75 -6.81 5.79
N SER A 118 5.29 -7.71 6.61
CA SER A 118 6.52 -8.48 6.28
C SER A 118 7.65 -7.60 5.74
N SER A 119 7.87 -6.45 6.39
CA SER A 119 8.87 -5.46 5.97
C SER A 119 8.70 -4.98 4.52
N ARG A 120 7.46 -4.79 4.05
CA ARG A 120 7.13 -4.34 2.69
C ARG A 120 5.96 -3.34 2.68
N ILE A 121 5.81 -2.65 1.55
CA ILE A 121 4.71 -1.74 1.24
C ILE A 121 4.06 -2.22 -0.06
N GLY A 122 2.75 -2.43 -0.06
CA GLY A 122 1.99 -2.97 -1.19
C GLY A 122 0.66 -3.59 -0.79
N THR A 123 -0.24 -3.69 -1.75
CA THR A 123 -1.65 -4.05 -1.51
C THR A 123 -1.88 -5.49 -1.04
N CYS A 124 -0.88 -6.36 -1.21
CA CYS A 124 -0.94 -7.74 -0.72
C CYS A 124 -0.85 -7.85 0.80
N ASN A 125 -0.39 -6.80 1.47
CA ASN A 125 -0.16 -6.85 2.90
C ASN A 125 -1.45 -6.59 3.68
N GLU A 126 -1.46 -7.00 4.93
CA GLU A 126 -2.67 -7.02 5.76
C GLU A 126 -2.86 -5.72 6.57
N PHE A 127 -1.76 -5.12 7.04
CA PHE A 127 -1.86 -3.98 7.95
C PHE A 127 -2.00 -2.66 7.18
N PRO A 128 -2.79 -1.70 7.71
CA PRO A 128 -2.89 -0.38 7.11
C PRO A 128 -1.54 0.36 7.20
N PHE A 129 -1.30 1.32 6.30
CA PHE A 129 -0.01 2.01 6.18
C PHE A 129 0.47 2.68 7.49
N ASP A 130 -0.46 3.21 8.28
CA ASP A 130 -0.21 3.84 9.59
C ASP A 130 0.21 2.86 10.68
N PHE A 131 0.05 1.56 10.45
CA PHE A 131 0.62 0.56 11.34
C PHE A 131 2.15 0.69 11.39
N TYR A 132 2.79 0.90 10.22
CA TYR A 132 4.25 1.09 10.15
C TYR A 132 4.67 2.54 10.26
N TYR A 133 3.96 3.47 9.63
CA TYR A 133 4.49 4.81 9.38
C TYR A 133 3.63 5.93 9.96
N ASN A 134 4.25 7.05 10.31
CA ASN A 134 3.54 8.22 10.79
C ASN A 134 3.01 9.06 9.62
N ILE A 135 1.71 8.95 9.33
CA ILE A 135 1.06 9.68 8.24
C ILE A 135 1.12 11.20 8.46
N THR A 136 1.01 11.68 9.69
CA THR A 136 1.06 13.12 10.00
C THR A 136 2.41 13.73 9.63
N LEU A 137 3.51 13.03 9.92
CA LEU A 137 4.85 13.48 9.54
C LEU A 137 5.08 13.38 8.03
N LEU A 138 4.55 12.34 7.38
CA LEU A 138 4.55 12.23 5.92
C LEU A 138 3.78 13.38 5.25
N GLN A 139 2.61 13.75 5.79
CA GLN A 139 1.80 14.86 5.30
C GLN A 139 2.51 16.21 5.44
N LYS A 140 3.29 16.42 6.51
CA LYS A 140 4.12 17.62 6.68
C LYS A 140 5.25 17.69 5.65
N GLU A 141 5.79 16.55 5.24
CA GLU A 141 6.83 16.47 4.21
C GLU A 141 6.29 16.76 2.81
N PHE A 142 5.06 16.32 2.52
CA PHE A 142 4.36 16.57 1.25
C PHE A 142 3.04 17.32 1.47
N PRO A 143 3.09 18.63 1.82
CA PRO A 143 1.89 19.37 2.20
C PRO A 143 0.86 19.53 1.08
N ASN A 144 1.29 19.41 -0.19
CA ASN A 144 0.41 19.54 -1.35
C ASN A 144 -0.18 18.21 -1.83
N VAL A 145 0.22 17.08 -1.22
CA VAL A 145 -0.27 15.75 -1.57
C VAL A 145 -1.37 15.38 -0.60
N LEU A 146 -2.56 15.07 -1.12
CA LEU A 146 -3.59 14.42 -0.33
C LEU A 146 -3.28 12.92 -0.25
N PHE A 147 -3.12 12.40 0.96
CA PHE A 147 -2.97 10.97 1.20
C PHE A 147 -4.32 10.35 1.58
N LYS A 148 -4.61 9.17 1.05
CA LYS A 148 -5.80 8.37 1.39
C LYS A 148 -5.42 6.94 1.68
N SER A 149 -6.00 6.36 2.72
CA SER A 149 -5.78 4.94 3.00
C SER A 149 -6.30 4.07 1.87
N GLU A 150 -5.81 2.83 1.76
CA GLU A 150 -6.38 1.85 0.84
C GLU A 150 -7.89 1.64 1.09
N ASN A 151 -8.33 1.70 2.35
CA ASN A 151 -9.75 1.59 2.72
C ASN A 151 -10.57 2.78 2.22
N ASP A 152 -10.09 4.02 2.38
CA ASP A 152 -10.76 5.22 1.84
C ASP A 152 -10.94 5.12 0.32
N PHE A 153 -9.92 4.60 -0.37
CA PHE A 153 -9.98 4.36 -1.81
C PHE A 153 -11.02 3.29 -2.17
N ILE A 154 -11.10 2.20 -1.39
CA ILE A 154 -12.15 1.17 -1.56
C ILE A 154 -13.55 1.76 -1.32
N PHE A 155 -13.73 2.60 -0.31
CA PHE A 155 -15.03 3.23 -0.04
C PHE A 155 -15.46 4.16 -1.17
N TRP A 156 -14.55 4.98 -1.70
CA TRP A 156 -14.82 5.79 -2.89
C TRP A 156 -15.24 4.94 -4.09
N LEU A 157 -14.54 3.83 -4.35
CA LEU A 157 -14.89 2.90 -5.43
C LEU A 157 -16.30 2.30 -5.25
N LYS A 158 -16.65 1.90 -4.02
CA LYS A 158 -17.97 1.33 -3.70
C LYS A 158 -19.09 2.35 -3.94
N GLU A 159 -18.97 3.55 -3.37
CA GLU A 159 -19.99 4.60 -3.52
C GLU A 159 -20.12 5.04 -4.99
N ARG A 160 -19.01 5.16 -5.72
CA ARG A 160 -19.04 5.49 -7.16
C ARG A 160 -19.73 4.40 -7.97
N ASP A 161 -19.48 3.12 -7.68
CA ASP A 161 -20.12 2.00 -8.38
C ASP A 161 -21.63 1.94 -8.09
N GLN A 162 -22.04 2.17 -6.83
CA GLN A 162 -23.45 2.29 -6.46
C GLN A 162 -24.13 3.44 -7.21
N LEU A 163 -23.53 4.63 -7.21
CA LEU A 163 -24.04 5.79 -7.92
C LEU A 163 -24.18 5.51 -9.42
N LYS A 164 -23.17 4.86 -10.02
CA LYS A 164 -23.20 4.44 -11.41
C LYS A 164 -24.35 3.47 -11.70
N ARG A 165 -24.60 2.48 -10.84
CA ARG A 165 -25.71 1.52 -10.99
C ARG A 165 -27.07 2.21 -10.89
N MET A 166 -27.22 3.17 -9.99
CA MET A 166 -28.48 3.92 -9.82
C MET A 166 -28.77 4.84 -11.00
N MET A 167 -27.74 5.48 -11.55
CA MET A 167 -27.91 6.47 -12.61
C MET A 167 -27.94 5.89 -14.02
N ASN A 168 -27.15 4.84 -14.29
CA ASN A 168 -27.06 4.25 -15.62
C ASN A 168 -28.20 3.24 -15.86
N ASN A 169 -29.45 3.69 -15.84
CA ASN A 169 -30.60 2.87 -16.21
C ASN A 169 -30.78 2.79 -17.74
N ASN A 170 -31.17 1.60 -18.23
CA ASN A 170 -31.64 1.25 -19.59
C ASN A 170 -31.32 2.27 -20.72
N ASN A 171 -30.03 2.41 -21.04
CA ASN A 171 -29.43 3.13 -22.19
C ASN A 171 -28.84 4.53 -21.95
N ASN A 172 -29.10 5.19 -20.82
CA ASN A 172 -28.44 6.47 -20.50
C ASN A 172 -27.19 6.22 -19.65
N LYS A 173 -26.02 6.16 -20.29
CA LYS A 173 -24.73 6.10 -19.58
C LYS A 173 -24.32 7.49 -19.13
N ILE A 174 -24.75 7.86 -17.93
CA ILE A 174 -24.49 9.16 -17.30
C ILE A 174 -23.14 9.15 -16.59
N ILE A 175 -22.87 8.12 -15.80
CA ILE A 175 -21.56 7.94 -15.15
C ILE A 175 -20.69 7.03 -16.01
N PRO A 176 -19.52 7.50 -16.49
CA PRO A 176 -18.65 6.69 -17.32
C PRO A 176 -18.01 5.52 -16.56
N PRO A 177 -17.55 4.47 -17.28
CA PRO A 177 -16.62 3.49 -16.73
C PRO A 177 -15.41 4.18 -16.08
N LEU A 178 -14.80 3.53 -15.09
CA LEU A 178 -13.57 4.02 -14.47
C LEU A 178 -12.48 4.19 -15.54
N SER A 179 -11.81 5.32 -15.51
CA SER A 179 -10.71 5.65 -16.42
C SER A 179 -9.38 5.31 -15.76
N ILE A 180 -8.65 4.31 -16.31
CA ILE A 180 -7.47 3.74 -15.68
C ILE A 180 -6.29 3.72 -16.66
N LEU A 181 -5.14 4.25 -16.23
CA LEU A 181 -3.84 3.97 -16.84
C LEU A 181 -3.09 3.00 -15.93
N HIS A 182 -2.95 1.75 -16.36
CA HIS A 182 -2.08 0.78 -15.70
C HIS A 182 -0.67 0.89 -16.28
N SER A 183 0.31 1.20 -15.43
CA SER A 183 1.70 1.38 -15.84
C SER A 183 2.66 0.49 -15.06
N SER A 184 3.41 -0.35 -15.77
CA SER A 184 4.52 -1.11 -15.21
C SER A 184 5.80 -0.28 -15.26
N ILE A 185 6.33 0.14 -14.12
CA ILE A 185 7.55 0.96 -14.03
C ILE A 185 8.65 0.10 -13.41
N LYS A 186 9.65 -0.25 -14.22
CA LYS A 186 10.69 -1.21 -13.83
C LYS A 186 12.07 -0.72 -14.18
N ARG A 187 13.04 -1.08 -13.34
CA ARG A 187 14.46 -1.01 -13.72
C ARG A 187 14.86 -2.24 -14.53
N SER A 188 15.64 -2.03 -15.60
CA SER A 188 16.35 -3.11 -16.32
C SER A 188 17.88 -2.94 -16.27
N ARG A 189 18.60 -4.07 -16.17
CA ARG A 189 20.07 -4.14 -16.38
C ARG A 189 20.44 -4.23 -17.85
N ASN A 190 19.54 -4.78 -18.66
CA ASN A 190 19.85 -5.26 -20.01
C ASN A 190 19.32 -4.32 -21.10
N THR A 191 18.77 -3.17 -20.71
CA THR A 191 18.23 -2.21 -21.68
C THR A 191 19.27 -1.15 -22.04
N GLU A 192 19.35 -0.82 -23.33
CA GLU A 192 20.28 0.18 -23.85
C GLU A 192 19.86 1.61 -23.54
N LYS A 193 18.55 1.86 -23.35
CA LYS A 193 18.00 3.19 -23.03
C LYS A 193 16.73 3.08 -22.20
N THR A 194 16.42 4.13 -21.44
CA THR A 194 15.09 4.26 -20.83
C THR A 194 14.05 4.53 -21.91
N PHE A 195 12.89 3.86 -21.83
CA PHE A 195 11.77 4.08 -22.75
C PHE A 195 10.42 3.92 -22.04
N TYR A 196 9.39 4.51 -22.65
CA TYR A 196 7.99 4.46 -22.25
C TYR A 196 7.15 4.18 -23.49
N ASP A 197 6.40 3.08 -23.48
CA ASP A 197 5.58 2.63 -24.60
C ASP A 197 4.26 2.04 -24.10
N ASP A 198 3.30 1.91 -25.02
CA ASP A 198 2.12 1.09 -24.82
C ASP A 198 2.51 -0.37 -24.54
N ALA A 199 1.66 -1.05 -23.78
CA ALA A 199 1.82 -2.44 -23.42
C ALA A 199 0.57 -3.24 -23.80
N GLU A 200 0.74 -4.56 -23.88
CA GLU A 200 -0.35 -5.49 -24.10
C GLU A 200 -1.34 -5.45 -22.92
N THR A 201 -2.59 -5.84 -23.19
CA THR A 201 -3.61 -5.95 -22.15
C THR A 201 -3.14 -6.85 -21.02
N ASN A 202 -3.40 -6.43 -19.77
CA ASN A 202 -2.99 -7.14 -18.55
C ASN A 202 -1.48 -7.28 -18.35
N PHE A 203 -0.66 -6.48 -19.04
CA PHE A 203 0.81 -6.53 -18.89
C PHE A 203 1.25 -6.29 -17.44
N ASP A 204 1.97 -7.25 -16.87
CA ASP A 204 2.56 -7.18 -15.51
C ASP A 204 1.55 -6.78 -14.41
N VAL A 205 0.29 -7.16 -14.56
CA VAL A 205 -0.70 -7.07 -13.48
C VAL A 205 -0.32 -8.09 -12.39
N TYR A 206 -0.24 -7.64 -11.14
CA TYR A 206 0.09 -8.53 -10.02
C TYR A 206 -1.19 -9.08 -9.39
N ASN A 207 -1.14 -10.31 -8.91
CA ASN A 207 -2.30 -11.05 -8.43
C ASN A 207 -3.11 -10.31 -7.35
N CYS A 208 -2.48 -9.54 -6.47
CA CYS A 208 -3.19 -8.86 -5.38
C CYS A 208 -4.14 -7.75 -5.85
N ILE A 209 -4.02 -7.28 -7.10
CA ILE A 209 -5.04 -6.39 -7.69
C ILE A 209 -6.42 -7.05 -7.78
N SER A 210 -6.48 -8.39 -7.78
CA SER A 210 -7.75 -9.13 -7.73
C SER A 210 -8.63 -8.75 -6.52
N LYS A 211 -8.05 -8.24 -5.41
CA LYS A 211 -8.78 -7.67 -4.26
C LYS A 211 -9.78 -6.59 -4.68
N PHE A 212 -9.47 -5.85 -5.74
CA PHE A 212 -10.30 -4.76 -6.24
C PHE A 212 -11.20 -5.18 -7.41
N LYS A 213 -11.09 -6.42 -7.93
CA LYS A 213 -11.83 -6.89 -9.11
C LYS A 213 -13.35 -6.65 -9.05
N PRO A 214 -14.04 -6.76 -7.90
CA PRO A 214 -15.48 -6.45 -7.83
C PRO A 214 -15.83 -4.99 -8.18
N LEU A 215 -14.89 -4.05 -8.01
CA LEU A 215 -15.13 -2.60 -8.15
C LEU A 215 -14.31 -1.98 -9.30
N MET A 216 -13.08 -2.44 -9.50
CA MET A 216 -12.13 -2.07 -10.56
C MET A 216 -11.88 -3.27 -11.47
N ASN A 217 -12.93 -3.80 -12.09
CA ASN A 217 -12.77 -4.92 -13.01
C ASN A 217 -12.04 -4.47 -14.27
N LEU A 218 -10.74 -4.77 -14.35
CA LEU A 218 -9.86 -4.36 -15.46
C LEU A 218 -10.19 -5.06 -16.79
N GLU A 219 -10.98 -6.13 -16.76
CA GLU A 219 -11.36 -6.94 -17.92
C GLU A 219 -12.72 -6.53 -18.50
N ASP A 220 -13.58 -5.87 -17.70
CA ASP A 220 -14.92 -5.48 -18.11
C ASP A 220 -14.95 -4.01 -18.58
N PRO A 221 -15.07 -3.74 -19.89
CA PRO A 221 -15.07 -2.38 -20.43
C PRO A 221 -16.29 -1.56 -20.02
N THR A 222 -17.36 -2.22 -19.54
CA THR A 222 -18.50 -1.52 -18.96
C THR A 222 -18.20 -1.03 -17.55
N ASN A 223 -17.31 -1.71 -16.82
CA ASN A 223 -16.83 -1.32 -15.49
C ASN A 223 -15.69 -0.30 -15.59
N SER A 224 -14.62 -0.64 -16.31
CA SER A 224 -13.36 0.12 -16.40
C SER A 224 -12.81 0.18 -17.84
N ARG A 225 -12.41 1.37 -18.29
CA ARG A 225 -11.60 1.57 -19.49
C ARG A 225 -10.14 1.65 -19.08
N VAL A 226 -9.36 0.65 -19.48
CA VAL A 226 -7.96 0.51 -19.08
C VAL A 226 -7.02 0.68 -20.27
N LYS A 227 -6.00 1.53 -20.11
CA LYS A 227 -4.82 1.59 -21.00
C LYS A 227 -3.64 0.97 -20.26
N TYR A 228 -2.82 0.20 -20.97
CA TYR A 228 -1.65 -0.45 -20.39
C TYR A 228 -0.38 0.16 -20.98
N THR A 229 0.56 0.53 -20.12
CA THR A 229 1.85 1.10 -20.51
C THR A 229 2.99 0.46 -19.73
N LYS A 230 4.20 0.57 -20.27
CA LYS A 230 5.41 0.10 -19.61
C LYS A 230 6.50 1.16 -19.71
N MET A 231 7.16 1.41 -18.59
CA MET A 231 8.40 2.16 -18.52
C MET A 231 9.53 1.24 -18.07
N ILE A 232 10.50 1.03 -18.95
CA ILE A 232 11.71 0.30 -18.63
C ILE A 232 12.86 1.30 -18.48
N ILE A 233 13.36 1.43 -17.26
CA ILE A 233 14.37 2.41 -16.87
C ILE A 233 15.75 1.75 -16.91
N ARG A 234 16.65 2.35 -17.68
CA ARG A 234 18.06 1.96 -17.72
C ARG A 234 18.72 2.30 -16.40
N THR A 235 19.51 1.37 -15.88
CA THR A 235 20.16 1.53 -14.55
C THR A 235 20.97 2.82 -14.43
N THR A 236 21.69 3.25 -15.47
CA THR A 236 22.48 4.49 -15.44
C THR A 236 21.64 5.75 -15.26
N ASP A 237 20.37 5.70 -15.67
CA ASP A 237 19.48 6.87 -15.65
C ASP A 237 18.96 7.17 -14.23
N MET A 238 19.25 6.30 -13.26
CA MET A 238 18.93 6.49 -11.84
C MET A 238 20.17 6.72 -10.95
N ARG A 239 21.38 6.53 -11.48
CA ARG A 239 22.61 6.51 -10.66
C ARG A 239 23.04 7.87 -10.14
N SER A 240 22.98 8.91 -10.99
CA SER A 240 23.44 10.26 -10.64
C SER A 240 22.26 11.21 -10.43
N ILE A 241 22.48 12.30 -9.69
CA ILE A 241 21.48 13.35 -9.49
C ILE A 241 21.04 13.93 -10.85
N ILE A 242 21.99 14.24 -11.73
CA ILE A 242 21.72 14.80 -13.07
C ILE A 242 20.88 13.82 -13.92
N ALA A 243 21.18 12.53 -13.86
CA ALA A 243 20.40 11.52 -14.56
C ALA A 243 18.97 11.41 -14.02
N ARG A 244 18.82 11.46 -12.69
CA ARG A 244 17.51 11.45 -12.02
C ARG A 244 16.67 12.68 -12.31
N VAL A 245 17.27 13.85 -12.52
CA VAL A 245 16.54 15.04 -13.02
C VAL A 245 15.87 14.71 -14.36
N LYS A 246 16.65 14.25 -15.34
CA LYS A 246 16.14 13.91 -16.68
C LYS A 246 15.08 12.80 -16.65
N LEU A 247 15.30 11.78 -15.81
CA LEU A 247 14.34 10.70 -15.61
C LEU A 247 13.03 11.23 -15.02
N SER A 248 13.10 12.07 -13.98
CA SER A 248 11.92 12.63 -13.32
C SER A 248 11.10 13.55 -14.23
N GLU A 249 11.76 14.30 -15.11
CA GLU A 249 11.13 15.13 -16.15
C GLU A 249 10.38 14.25 -17.16
N LEU A 250 11.04 13.20 -17.67
CA LEU A 250 10.41 12.22 -18.57
C LEU A 250 9.21 11.56 -17.91
N LEU A 251 9.38 11.07 -16.68
CA LEU A 251 8.34 10.39 -15.91
C LEU A 251 7.11 11.30 -15.71
N THR A 252 7.33 12.55 -15.31
CA THR A 252 6.26 13.53 -15.11
C THR A 252 5.56 13.83 -16.44
N LYS A 253 6.33 14.02 -17.52
CA LYS A 253 5.78 14.33 -18.85
C LYS A 253 4.86 13.21 -19.36
N VAL A 254 5.30 11.95 -19.30
CA VAL A 254 4.54 10.84 -19.88
C VAL A 254 3.36 10.39 -19.01
N LEU A 255 3.40 10.65 -17.71
CA LEU A 255 2.34 10.30 -16.76
C LEU A 255 1.40 11.47 -16.43
N THR A 256 1.59 12.64 -17.06
CA THR A 256 0.61 13.74 -17.02
C THR A 256 -0.56 13.38 -17.94
N ILE A 257 -1.53 12.69 -17.37
CA ILE A 257 -2.69 12.10 -18.05
C ILE A 257 -3.99 12.42 -17.31
N ASP A 258 -5.10 12.35 -18.02
CA ASP A 258 -6.45 12.70 -17.52
C ASP A 258 -7.30 11.48 -17.11
N GLU A 259 -6.66 10.38 -16.72
CA GLU A 259 -7.37 9.20 -16.19
C GLU A 259 -7.56 9.33 -14.66
N GLU A 260 -8.72 8.90 -14.14
CA GLU A 260 -9.08 8.89 -12.72
C GLU A 260 -8.04 8.13 -11.88
N ILE A 261 -7.54 7.00 -12.38
CA ILE A 261 -6.61 6.14 -11.65
C ILE A 261 -5.34 5.91 -12.46
N LEU A 262 -4.21 6.38 -11.92
CA LEU A 262 -2.89 5.94 -12.35
C LEU A 262 -2.47 4.76 -11.48
N LEU A 263 -2.63 3.55 -12.01
CA LEU A 263 -2.39 2.29 -11.32
C LEU A 263 -0.98 1.79 -11.65
N VAL A 264 -0.08 1.73 -10.67
CA VAL A 264 1.36 1.52 -10.92
C VAL A 264 1.88 0.24 -10.28
N ASN A 265 2.53 -0.59 -11.11
CA ASN A 265 3.42 -1.64 -10.63
C ASN A 265 4.86 -1.11 -10.56
N GLY A 266 5.35 -0.79 -9.37
CA GLY A 266 6.65 -0.16 -9.15
C GLY A 266 7.74 -1.15 -8.76
N LYS A 267 8.56 -1.60 -9.72
CA LYS A 267 9.76 -2.43 -9.46
C LYS A 267 11.03 -1.65 -9.81
N VAL A 268 11.27 -0.60 -9.05
CA VAL A 268 12.45 0.26 -9.13
C VAL A 268 13.38 -0.04 -7.96
N VAL A 269 14.68 0.18 -8.14
CA VAL A 269 15.72 -0.16 -7.13
C VAL A 269 16.39 1.10 -6.57
N ASP A 270 16.34 2.19 -7.32
CA ASP A 270 16.92 3.49 -6.99
C ASP A 270 15.81 4.56 -6.98
N PRO A 271 15.99 5.71 -6.30
CA PRO A 271 15.03 6.81 -6.32
C PRO A 271 14.71 7.29 -7.74
N LEU A 272 13.44 7.61 -8.00
CA LEU A 272 13.02 8.15 -9.30
C LEU A 272 13.32 9.64 -9.46
N PHE A 273 13.55 10.33 -8.35
CA PHE A 273 13.75 11.78 -8.29
C PHE A 273 15.12 12.11 -7.68
N PRO A 274 15.68 13.30 -8.01
CA PRO A 274 17.00 13.71 -7.56
C PRO A 274 17.08 13.95 -6.04
N GLN A 275 15.99 14.46 -5.45
CA GLN A 275 15.94 14.79 -4.02
C GLN A 275 15.88 13.51 -3.17
N THR A 276 16.93 13.29 -2.38
CA THR A 276 16.98 12.22 -1.38
C THR A 276 16.36 12.71 -0.08
N MET A 277 15.37 11.99 0.43
CA MET A 277 14.64 12.35 1.65
C MET A 277 14.93 11.33 2.77
N PRO A 278 15.02 11.78 4.04
CA PRO A 278 15.35 10.91 5.18
C PRO A 278 14.19 9.97 5.49
N VAL A 279 14.34 8.66 5.73
CA VAL A 279 13.25 7.65 5.91
C VAL A 279 11.92 8.14 6.54
N ILE A 280 10.77 7.65 6.04
CA ILE A 280 9.44 7.99 6.59
C ILE A 280 9.45 7.57 8.05
N PRO A 281 9.19 8.50 8.99
CA PRO A 281 9.17 8.16 10.41
C PRO A 281 8.20 7.02 10.68
N TYR A 282 8.59 6.08 11.54
CA TYR A 282 7.70 5.03 11.99
C TYR A 282 6.55 5.59 12.83
N SER A 283 5.47 4.82 12.93
CA SER A 283 4.36 5.11 13.83
C SER A 283 4.82 5.14 15.29
N ASP A 284 4.18 5.99 16.09
CA ASP A 284 4.52 6.11 17.52
C ASP A 284 4.31 4.77 18.25
N TYR A 285 3.34 3.96 17.79
CA TYR A 285 3.13 2.60 18.28
C TYR A 285 4.39 1.73 18.14
N ILE A 286 4.98 1.65 16.95
CA ILE A 286 6.21 0.87 16.72
C ILE A 286 7.37 1.42 17.54
N LEU A 287 7.52 2.76 17.58
CA LEU A 287 8.59 3.39 18.35
C LEU A 287 8.45 3.10 19.85
N ASN A 288 7.23 3.12 20.38
CA ASN A 288 6.95 2.81 21.78
C ASN A 288 7.22 1.33 22.09
N GLU A 289 6.83 0.40 21.23
CA GLU A 289 7.15 -1.02 21.42
C GLU A 289 8.66 -1.28 21.32
N ALA A 290 9.35 -0.65 20.38
CA ALA A 290 10.81 -0.70 20.27
C ALA A 290 11.49 -0.15 21.54
N GLN A 291 10.96 0.94 22.10
CA GLN A 291 11.47 1.52 23.34
C GLN A 291 11.22 0.57 24.54
N LYS A 292 10.04 -0.03 24.67
CA LYS A 292 9.76 -1.04 25.71
C LYS A 292 10.70 -2.23 25.64
N ILE A 293 11.05 -2.68 24.43
CA ILE A 293 12.04 -3.74 24.25
C ILE A 293 13.40 -3.23 24.73
N LYS A 294 13.84 -2.06 24.24
CA LYS A 294 15.12 -1.45 24.64
C LYS A 294 15.25 -1.28 26.15
N ASP A 295 14.18 -0.89 26.84
CA ASP A 295 14.16 -0.72 28.31
C ASP A 295 14.29 -2.04 29.07
N LYS A 296 13.87 -3.16 28.47
CA LYS A 296 14.04 -4.51 29.02
C LYS A 296 15.41 -5.10 28.71
N LEU A 297 16.04 -4.68 27.61
CA LEU A 297 17.41 -5.05 27.31
C LEU A 297 18.34 -4.33 28.31
N SER A 298 19.53 -4.89 28.53
CA SER A 298 20.52 -4.23 29.38
C SER A 298 20.77 -2.80 28.91
N SER A 299 21.08 -1.88 29.84
CA SER A 299 21.37 -0.47 29.52
C SER A 299 22.50 -0.27 28.49
N SER A 300 23.32 -1.31 28.29
CA SER A 300 24.33 -1.39 27.25
C SER A 300 24.27 -2.73 26.53
N TYR A 301 24.10 -2.69 25.20
CA TYR A 301 24.09 -3.84 24.32
C TYR A 301 24.54 -3.47 22.90
N ILE A 302 24.98 -4.49 22.15
CA ILE A 302 25.23 -4.39 20.71
C ILE A 302 24.11 -5.12 19.98
N GLY A 303 23.31 -4.39 19.19
CA GLY A 303 22.32 -4.97 18.29
C GLY A 303 22.88 -5.13 16.89
N ILE A 304 22.84 -6.33 16.34
CA ILE A 304 23.36 -6.65 15.01
C ILE A 304 22.22 -7.23 14.18
N HIS A 305 21.95 -6.63 13.02
CA HIS A 305 21.08 -7.22 12.01
C HIS A 305 21.96 -7.67 10.84
N TRP A 306 22.11 -8.99 10.69
CA TRP A 306 22.97 -9.60 9.68
C TRP A 306 22.17 -10.44 8.69
N ARG A 307 21.96 -9.86 7.52
CA ARG A 307 21.24 -10.44 6.39
C ARG A 307 22.19 -11.13 5.42
N LEU A 308 21.88 -12.36 5.04
CA LEU A 308 22.73 -13.26 4.27
C LEU A 308 22.08 -13.71 2.95
N GLU A 309 20.87 -13.26 2.62
CA GLU A 309 20.08 -13.73 1.46
C GLU A 309 20.82 -13.53 0.13
N SER A 310 21.66 -12.50 0.03
CA SER A 310 22.49 -12.21 -1.15
C SER A 310 23.99 -12.34 -0.89
N SER A 311 24.39 -12.99 0.19
CA SER A 311 25.80 -13.15 0.55
C SER A 311 26.51 -14.18 -0.34
N THR A 312 27.82 -14.04 -0.51
CA THR A 312 28.65 -15.03 -1.20
C THR A 312 29.17 -16.04 -0.18
N PRO A 313 28.70 -17.31 -0.17
CA PRO A 313 28.98 -18.24 0.94
C PRO A 313 30.47 -18.45 1.21
N LYS A 314 31.31 -18.41 0.16
CA LYS A 314 32.77 -18.57 0.26
C LYS A 314 33.46 -17.47 1.07
N LEU A 315 32.87 -16.27 1.13
CA LEU A 315 33.42 -15.13 1.88
C LEU A 315 32.92 -15.08 3.33
N LEU A 316 31.85 -15.83 3.66
CA LEU A 316 31.24 -15.79 4.99
C LEU A 316 32.22 -16.10 6.12
N PRO A 317 33.10 -17.11 6.04
CA PRO A 317 34.04 -17.39 7.12
C PRO A 317 34.93 -16.17 7.45
N GLU A 318 35.45 -15.48 6.43
CA GLU A 318 36.28 -14.30 6.60
C GLU A 318 35.46 -13.13 7.18
N CYS A 319 34.24 -12.91 6.69
CA CYS A 319 33.34 -11.88 7.23
C CYS A 319 32.98 -12.13 8.70
N VAL A 320 32.72 -13.39 9.09
CA VAL A 320 32.46 -13.79 10.49
C VAL A 320 33.67 -13.47 11.36
N GLN A 321 34.89 -13.80 10.91
CA GLN A 321 36.11 -13.50 11.68
C GLN A 321 36.30 -11.99 11.87
N GLY A 322 36.06 -11.20 10.82
CA GLY A 322 36.08 -9.74 10.90
C GLY A 322 35.06 -9.19 11.88
N LEU A 323 33.83 -9.73 11.88
CA LEU A 323 32.79 -9.36 12.83
C LEU A 323 33.20 -9.70 14.27
N ILE A 324 33.67 -10.92 14.53
CA ILE A 324 34.11 -11.36 15.87
C ILE A 324 35.23 -10.46 16.40
N LYS A 325 36.24 -10.16 15.57
CA LYS A 325 37.34 -9.26 15.94
C LYS A 325 36.82 -7.87 16.32
N THR A 326 35.89 -7.34 15.54
CA THR A 326 35.27 -6.04 15.79
C THR A 326 34.46 -6.06 17.09
N LEU A 327 33.67 -7.10 17.32
CA LEU A 327 32.89 -7.25 18.54
C LEU A 327 33.79 -7.36 19.78
N ASN A 328 34.84 -8.17 19.74
CA ASN A 328 35.77 -8.29 20.87
C ASN A 328 36.41 -6.93 21.22
N LYS A 329 36.83 -6.16 20.20
CA LYS A 329 37.35 -4.82 20.39
C LYS A 329 36.33 -3.90 21.09
N ILE A 330 35.10 -3.84 20.58
CA ILE A 330 34.03 -2.99 21.17
C ILE A 330 33.71 -3.44 22.59
N LYS A 331 33.66 -4.75 22.86
CA LYS A 331 33.41 -5.28 24.20
C LYS A 331 34.49 -4.85 25.21
N GLU A 332 35.75 -4.81 24.79
CA GLU A 332 36.88 -4.39 25.63
C GLU A 332 36.88 -2.87 25.86
N GLU A 333 36.71 -2.08 24.80
CA GLU A 333 36.78 -0.61 24.85
C GLU A 333 35.57 0.00 25.57
N GLU A 334 34.36 -0.48 25.28
CA GLU A 334 33.09 0.10 25.75
C GLU A 334 32.48 -0.68 26.93
N GLY A 335 33.12 -1.78 27.36
CA GLY A 335 32.64 -2.62 28.46
C GLY A 335 31.30 -3.33 28.21
N ILE A 336 30.82 -3.35 26.97
CA ILE A 336 29.52 -3.92 26.59
C ILE A 336 29.62 -5.44 26.55
N LYS A 337 28.71 -6.15 27.23
CA LYS A 337 28.73 -7.63 27.28
C LYS A 337 27.60 -8.30 26.51
N ASN A 338 26.48 -7.61 26.33
CA ASN A 338 25.28 -8.17 25.72
C ASN A 338 25.29 -7.95 24.21
N ILE A 339 25.12 -9.01 23.44
CA ILE A 339 25.05 -8.98 21.98
C ILE A 339 23.76 -9.66 21.55
N TYR A 340 22.94 -8.94 20.77
CA TYR A 340 21.74 -9.48 20.14
C TYR A 340 21.96 -9.52 18.63
N LEU A 341 21.85 -10.71 18.05
CA LEU A 341 22.06 -10.95 16.62
C LEU A 341 20.74 -11.39 15.99
N ALA A 342 20.21 -10.59 15.09
CA ALA A 342 19.13 -10.96 14.17
C ALA A 342 19.75 -11.38 12.85
N THR A 343 19.53 -12.63 12.42
CA THR A 343 20.05 -13.14 11.15
C THR A 343 19.07 -14.12 10.50
N ASP A 344 19.06 -14.14 9.18
CA ASP A 344 18.37 -15.09 8.31
C ASP A 344 19.18 -16.39 8.09
N TYR A 345 20.39 -16.49 8.68
CA TYR A 345 21.16 -17.74 8.64
C TYR A 345 20.35 -18.90 9.24
N PRO A 346 20.27 -20.06 8.58
CA PRO A 346 19.55 -21.21 9.11
C PRO A 346 20.29 -21.75 10.34
N LEU A 347 19.84 -21.37 11.54
CA LEU A 347 20.39 -21.85 12.82
C LEU A 347 20.00 -23.30 13.11
N LEU A 348 18.89 -23.76 12.52
CA LEU A 348 18.39 -25.12 12.63
C LEU A 348 18.26 -25.64 11.20
N SER A 349 19.08 -26.63 10.86
CA SER A 349 19.18 -27.24 9.55
C SER A 349 17.82 -27.76 9.07
N SER A 350 17.09 -26.97 8.28
CA SER A 350 16.14 -27.46 7.28
C SER A 350 15.45 -26.37 6.45
N ARG A 351 15.50 -25.08 6.82
CA ARG A 351 15.00 -23.97 5.98
C ARG A 351 15.57 -22.61 6.43
N SER A 352 15.75 -21.69 5.46
CA SER A 352 15.84 -20.25 5.70
C SER A 352 14.68 -19.80 6.59
N GLN A 353 14.94 -19.00 7.62
CA GLN A 353 13.90 -18.37 8.46
C GLN A 353 13.41 -17.03 7.89
N SER A 354 13.87 -16.64 6.69
CA SER A 354 13.42 -15.47 5.93
C SER A 354 12.45 -15.83 4.81
#